data_AF-A0A954PPY0-F1
#
_entry.id   AF-A0A954PPY0-F1
#
_cell.length_a   1.000
_cell.length_b   1.000
_cell.length_c   1.000
_cell.angle_alpha   90.00
_cell.angle_beta   90.00
_cell.angle_gamma   90.00
#
_symmetry.space_group_name_H-M   'P 1'
#
loop_
_entity.id
_entity.type
_entity.pdbx_description
1 polymer ?
#
loop_
_entity_poly.entity_id
_entity_poly.type
_entity_poly.pdbx_seq_one_letter_code
_entity_poly.pdbx_strand_id
1 'polypeptide(L)'
;MNRQKPMHRRSYGRQLRKSRFFKPVGQRLDERIVLALDFGTLADGLSNELQGLNATVTQTVRESATPLPVLGQPLNRLSADVDKLLTGTGGILDSLNKAANRLVGTKPQTDALIRSAVFPRLSGVLGDLSGNNRIDEDDVIVTSNSATGDLAITVLLEKTIADVKGNDFNFDLGLPGVPFSVTSKGQLNVHASASYDRLTFGLRNNVFYTESPGGVATMQISVGASLARPTLVGTLGFFQIEASPRPGGSGVGVNASLVLSANGTRLSNPRLQGNAVADLQLQTSLTPGNRDGGQIGLPNFKANLYLNWQLAGAHNAARGSLGSAPTLELRNVQFGLGSYLSSVMKPITDNLFRFIKPLQPVLDVLDDPIPGLSDFTEAVGAGETSLESLIKFATPFLTPDLQLVANAITTFIDVGQAVLSIESDPRGSYLLINVGNLSL
;
A
#
# COMPACT_ATOMS: atom_id res chain seq x y z
N MET A 1 20.18 75.70 25.58
CA MET A 1 20.91 76.41 26.66
C MET A 1 21.74 75.37 27.40
N ASN A 2 23.08 75.55 27.42
CA ASN A 2 24.09 74.77 28.16
C ASN A 2 24.35 73.30 27.75
N ARG A 3 25.57 72.79 27.65
CA ARG A 3 26.94 73.37 27.69
C ARG A 3 27.90 72.27 27.19
N GLN A 4 28.76 72.62 26.24
CA GLN A 4 29.90 71.79 25.80
C GLN A 4 30.91 71.60 26.94
N LYS A 5 31.46 70.39 27.09
CA LYS A 5 32.63 70.09 27.94
C LYS A 5 33.90 70.03 27.08
N PRO A 6 35.01 70.65 27.51
CA PRO A 6 36.25 70.68 26.73
C PRO A 6 37.14 69.44 26.97
N MET A 7 37.76 68.99 25.88
CA MET A 7 38.82 67.98 25.84
C MET A 7 40.13 68.51 26.43
N HIS A 8 40.73 67.78 27.38
CA HIS A 8 42.14 67.92 27.74
C HIS A 8 42.96 66.84 27.03
N ARG A 9 43.76 67.24 26.03
CA ARG A 9 44.86 66.44 25.48
C ARG A 9 46.04 66.45 26.46
N ARG A 10 46.37 65.31 27.07
CA ARG A 10 47.68 65.07 27.69
C ARG A 10 48.56 64.31 26.70
N SER A 11 49.59 64.99 26.21
CA SER A 11 50.72 64.41 25.49
C SER A 11 51.59 63.65 26.50
N TYR A 12 51.66 62.32 26.35
CA TYR A 12 52.68 61.51 27.01
C TYR A 12 53.62 60.98 25.94
N GLY A 13 54.83 61.55 25.91
CA GLY A 13 55.96 61.00 25.17
C GLY A 13 56.33 59.64 25.74
N ARG A 14 56.14 58.58 24.95
CA ARG A 14 56.58 57.24 25.28
C ARG A 14 57.84 56.93 24.48
N GLN A 15 58.95 56.86 25.21
CA GLN A 15 60.26 56.46 24.70
C GLN A 15 60.17 55.09 24.01
N LEU A 16 60.56 55.04 22.74
CA LEU A 16 60.73 53.83 21.96
C LEU A 16 61.91 53.03 22.51
N ARG A 17 61.64 52.07 23.40
CA ARG A 17 62.59 50.99 23.71
C ARG A 17 62.66 50.08 22.48
N LYS A 18 63.84 50.02 21.84
CA LYS A 18 64.17 49.03 20.81
C LYS A 18 64.06 47.62 21.41
N SER A 19 62.91 46.97 21.25
CA SER A 19 62.77 45.54 21.51
C SER A 19 63.58 44.79 20.46
N ARG A 20 64.56 44.00 20.90
CA ARG A 20 65.21 43.02 20.04
C ARG A 20 64.14 42.01 19.62
N PHE A 21 63.67 42.13 18.38
CA PHE A 21 62.76 41.16 17.78
C PHE A 21 63.49 39.82 17.70
N PHE A 22 63.13 38.92 18.61
CA PHE A 22 63.36 37.49 18.45
C PHE A 22 62.62 37.09 17.17
N LYS A 23 63.36 36.85 16.08
CA LYS A 23 62.77 36.22 14.90
C LYS A 23 62.56 34.75 15.26
N PRO A 24 61.33 34.25 15.41
CA PRO A 24 61.11 32.83 15.61
C PRO A 24 61.70 32.10 14.41
N VAL A 25 62.74 31.32 14.68
CA VAL A 25 63.41 30.48 13.70
C VAL A 25 62.43 29.36 13.34
N GLY A 26 61.97 29.37 12.09
CA GLY A 26 61.41 28.20 11.44
C GLY A 26 60.16 27.60 12.08
N GLN A 27 59.03 28.32 12.03
CA GLN A 27 57.82 27.59 11.65
C GLN A 27 58.13 27.05 10.26
N ARG A 28 58.42 25.74 10.17
CA ARG A 28 58.39 25.02 8.90
C ARG A 28 57.05 25.43 8.30
N LEU A 29 57.09 26.11 7.16
CA LEU A 29 55.93 26.27 6.31
C LEU A 29 55.49 24.83 6.09
N ASP A 30 54.48 24.38 6.84
CA ASP A 30 53.79 23.15 6.54
C ASP A 30 53.44 23.31 5.07
N GLU A 31 54.06 22.49 4.22
CA GLU A 31 53.66 22.33 2.84
C GLU A 31 52.19 21.95 2.93
N ARG A 32 51.32 22.96 2.86
CA ARG A 32 49.91 22.77 2.63
C ARG A 32 49.88 22.27 1.21
N ILE A 33 50.04 20.96 1.07
CA ILE A 33 49.76 20.23 -0.15
C ILE A 33 48.28 20.50 -0.38
N VAL A 34 48.02 21.54 -1.15
CA VAL A 34 46.69 21.87 -1.61
C VAL A 34 46.24 20.64 -2.37
N LEU A 35 45.15 20.02 -1.93
CA LEU A 35 44.48 18.96 -2.66
C LEU A 35 44.33 19.39 -4.11
N ALA A 36 45.12 18.80 -5.00
CA ALA A 36 45.01 18.98 -6.44
C ALA A 36 43.88 18.09 -6.97
N LEU A 37 42.68 18.27 -6.42
CA LEU A 37 41.49 17.58 -6.88
C LEU A 37 40.95 18.30 -8.12
N ASP A 38 40.79 17.55 -9.21
CA ASP A 38 40.14 18.04 -10.41
C ASP A 38 38.61 17.91 -10.30
N PHE A 39 38.01 18.87 -9.59
CA PHE A 39 36.55 18.93 -9.45
C PHE A 39 35.82 19.13 -10.79
N GLY A 40 36.50 19.61 -11.83
CA GLY A 40 35.93 19.69 -13.18
C GLY A 40 35.69 18.30 -13.75
N THR A 41 36.72 17.45 -13.72
CA THR A 41 36.59 16.04 -14.11
C THR A 41 35.53 15.30 -13.27
N LEU A 42 35.43 15.58 -11.97
CA LEU A 42 34.36 15.02 -11.12
C LEU A 42 32.97 15.43 -11.60
N ALA A 43 32.75 16.72 -11.87
CA ALA A 43 31.46 17.25 -12.28
C ALA A 43 31.04 16.75 -13.66
N ASP A 44 31.97 16.75 -14.63
CA ASP A 44 31.71 16.27 -15.99
C ASP A 44 31.43 14.76 -16.00
N GLY A 45 32.26 13.98 -15.28
CA GLY A 45 32.07 12.53 -15.15
C GLY A 45 30.72 12.17 -14.51
N LEU A 46 30.36 12.85 -13.42
CA LEU A 46 29.08 12.65 -12.76
C LEU A 46 27.91 13.05 -13.67
N SER A 47 27.98 14.20 -14.34
CA SER A 47 26.94 14.64 -15.27
C SER A 47 26.69 13.62 -16.38
N ASN A 48 27.76 13.07 -16.99
CA ASN A 48 27.66 12.09 -18.06
C ASN A 48 27.01 10.77 -17.59
N GLU A 49 27.43 10.24 -16.44
CA GLU A 49 26.83 9.02 -15.88
C GLU A 49 25.37 9.22 -15.47
N LEU A 50 25.02 10.37 -14.87
CA LEU A 50 23.66 10.67 -14.47
C LEU A 50 22.72 10.85 -15.68
N GLN A 51 23.21 11.39 -16.79
CA GLN A 51 22.45 11.45 -18.04
C GLN A 51 22.14 10.04 -18.57
N GLY A 52 23.12 9.14 -18.54
CA GLY A 52 22.94 7.73 -18.90
C GLY A 52 21.90 7.05 -18.00
N LEU A 53 22.01 7.24 -16.69
CA LEU A 53 21.06 6.74 -15.70
C LEU A 53 19.64 7.22 -15.97
N ASN A 54 19.46 8.52 -16.24
CA ASN A 54 18.16 9.11 -16.56
C ASN A 54 17.53 8.47 -17.80
N ALA A 55 18.34 8.26 -18.84
CA ALA A 55 17.88 7.66 -20.09
C ALA A 55 17.42 6.22 -19.86
N THR A 56 18.19 5.41 -19.10
CA THR A 56 17.82 4.03 -18.77
C THR A 56 16.53 3.95 -17.95
N VAL A 57 16.39 4.80 -16.92
CA VAL A 57 15.16 4.85 -16.09
C VAL A 57 13.96 5.25 -16.93
N THR A 58 14.10 6.31 -17.73
CA THR A 58 13.04 6.81 -18.62
C THR A 58 12.62 5.74 -19.62
N GLN A 59 13.59 5.05 -20.24
CA GLN A 59 13.31 3.98 -21.19
C GLN A 59 12.59 2.81 -20.51
N THR A 60 13.07 2.36 -19.35
CA THR A 60 12.47 1.23 -18.61
C THR A 60 11.03 1.53 -18.21
N VAL A 61 10.75 2.75 -17.74
CA VAL A 61 9.38 3.17 -17.41
C VAL A 61 8.49 3.25 -18.65
N ARG A 62 9.02 3.76 -19.77
CA ARG A 62 8.27 3.87 -21.04
C ARG A 62 7.99 2.53 -21.71
N GLU A 63 8.89 1.56 -21.58
CA GLU A 63 8.72 0.20 -22.11
C GLU A 63 7.77 -0.66 -21.27
N SER A 64 7.43 -0.23 -20.05
CA SER A 64 6.41 -0.90 -19.24
C SER A 64 5.05 -0.87 -19.95
N ALA A 65 4.69 -1.97 -20.60
CA ALA A 65 3.44 -2.12 -21.34
C ALA A 65 2.38 -2.97 -20.61
N THR A 66 2.77 -3.66 -19.54
CA THR A 66 1.88 -4.57 -18.81
C THR A 66 0.96 -3.78 -17.86
N PRO A 67 -0.38 -3.88 -18.00
CA PRO A 67 -1.30 -3.24 -17.08
C PRO A 67 -1.12 -3.74 -15.65
N LEU A 68 -1.01 -2.79 -14.70
CA LEU A 68 -0.91 -3.13 -13.29
C LEU A 68 -2.30 -3.47 -12.73
N PRO A 69 -2.41 -4.46 -11.82
CA PRO A 69 -3.66 -4.76 -11.14
C PRO A 69 -4.10 -3.56 -10.31
N VAL A 70 -5.40 -3.46 -10.02
CA VAL A 70 -6.07 -2.30 -9.41
C VAL A 70 -6.09 -1.08 -10.32
N LEU A 71 -4.98 -0.80 -11.04
CA LEU A 71 -4.81 0.34 -11.94
C LEU A 71 -5.38 0.12 -13.35
N GLY A 72 -5.45 -1.12 -13.85
CA GLY A 72 -5.95 -1.42 -15.20
C GLY A 72 -5.14 -0.83 -16.36
N GLN A 73 -4.03 -0.16 -16.06
CA GLN A 73 -3.19 0.53 -17.04
C GLN A 73 -1.70 0.30 -16.72
N PRO A 74 -0.84 0.30 -17.74
CA PRO A 74 0.60 0.16 -17.54
C PRO A 74 1.21 1.42 -16.93
N LEU A 75 2.41 1.29 -16.36
CA LEU A 75 3.11 2.44 -15.76
C LEU A 75 3.29 3.58 -16.76
N ASN A 76 3.62 3.30 -18.03
CA ASN A 76 3.83 4.33 -19.05
C ASN A 76 2.56 5.14 -19.42
N ARG A 77 1.37 4.66 -19.07
CA ARG A 77 0.09 5.36 -19.31
C ARG A 77 -0.36 6.22 -18.14
N LEU A 78 0.31 6.14 -16.99
CA LEU A 78 0.12 7.07 -15.87
C LEU A 78 0.72 8.47 -16.17
N SER A 79 0.71 8.91 -17.43
CA SER A 79 1.66 9.86 -18.04
C SER A 79 1.84 11.19 -17.30
N ALA A 80 0.79 11.80 -16.75
CA ALA A 80 0.92 13.04 -15.96
C ALA A 80 1.73 12.83 -14.66
N ASP A 81 1.68 11.61 -14.10
CA ASP A 81 2.35 11.24 -12.87
C ASP A 81 3.69 10.57 -13.14
N VAL A 82 3.82 9.88 -14.27
CA VAL A 82 5.12 9.43 -14.81
C VAL A 82 6.00 10.63 -15.11
N ASP A 83 5.51 11.68 -15.75
CA ASP A 83 6.32 12.85 -16.03
C ASP A 83 6.77 13.55 -14.75
N LYS A 84 5.91 13.60 -13.71
CA LYS A 84 6.31 14.07 -12.38
C LYS A 84 7.32 13.13 -11.71
N LEU A 85 7.19 11.82 -11.91
CA LEU A 85 8.12 10.83 -11.39
C LEU A 85 9.48 10.93 -12.06
N LEU A 86 9.50 11.04 -13.39
CA LEU A 86 10.70 11.25 -14.20
C LEU A 86 11.33 12.62 -13.94
N THR A 87 10.54 13.66 -13.72
CA THR A 87 11.02 14.97 -13.26
C THR A 87 11.54 14.89 -11.83
N GLY A 88 10.92 14.06 -11.00
CA GLY A 88 11.34 13.74 -9.64
C GLY A 88 12.74 13.13 -9.62
N THR A 89 12.94 12.05 -10.38
CA THR A 89 14.24 11.41 -10.58
C THR A 89 15.24 12.36 -11.22
N GLY A 90 14.83 13.13 -12.24
CA GLY A 90 15.64 14.20 -12.84
C GLY A 90 16.09 15.24 -11.81
N GLY A 91 15.26 15.54 -10.81
CA GLY A 91 15.63 16.41 -9.69
C GLY A 91 16.69 15.84 -8.77
N ILE A 92 16.78 14.51 -8.59
CA ILE A 92 17.90 13.87 -7.87
C ILE A 92 19.20 14.11 -8.64
N LEU A 93 19.16 13.89 -9.95
CA LEU A 93 20.32 14.04 -10.82
C LEU A 93 20.77 15.51 -10.92
N ASP A 94 19.83 16.45 -11.01
CA ASP A 94 20.09 17.89 -10.99
C ASP A 94 20.71 18.33 -9.66
N SER A 95 20.21 17.81 -8.53
CA SER A 95 20.81 18.05 -7.20
C SER A 95 22.25 17.56 -7.12
N LEU A 96 22.55 16.35 -7.62
CA LEU A 96 23.91 15.80 -7.69
C LEU A 96 24.83 16.64 -8.59
N ASN A 97 24.35 17.03 -9.77
CA ASN A 97 25.11 17.88 -10.69
C ASN A 97 25.39 19.26 -10.08
N LYS A 98 24.42 19.87 -9.41
CA LYS A 98 24.59 21.14 -8.68
C LYS A 98 25.58 21.01 -7.53
N ALA A 99 25.59 19.87 -6.83
CA ALA A 99 26.55 19.60 -5.77
C ALA A 99 27.98 19.52 -6.33
N ALA A 100 28.20 18.77 -7.42
CA ALA A 100 29.51 18.64 -8.05
C ALA A 100 30.01 19.98 -8.61
N ASN A 101 29.16 20.74 -9.31
CA ASN A 101 29.52 22.07 -9.82
C ASN A 101 29.86 23.07 -8.70
N ARG A 102 29.28 22.90 -7.51
CA ARG A 102 29.62 23.76 -6.36
C ARG A 102 31.06 23.53 -5.90
N LEU A 103 31.55 22.30 -5.95
CA LEU A 103 32.91 21.94 -5.54
C LEU A 103 33.98 22.59 -6.45
N VAL A 104 33.68 22.72 -7.75
CA VAL A 104 34.53 23.43 -8.72
C VAL A 104 34.80 24.88 -8.28
N GLY A 105 33.77 25.55 -7.76
CA GLY A 105 33.85 26.96 -7.35
C GLY A 105 34.47 27.19 -5.98
N THR A 106 34.41 26.22 -5.06
CA THR A 106 34.82 26.42 -3.65
C THR A 106 36.24 25.97 -3.34
N LYS A 107 36.86 25.11 -4.17
CA LYS A 107 38.18 24.50 -3.92
C LYS A 107 38.37 24.02 -2.46
N PRO A 108 37.42 23.24 -1.91
CA PRO A 108 37.46 22.85 -0.51
C PRO A 108 38.69 21.98 -0.23
N GLN A 109 39.33 22.22 0.93
CA GLN A 109 40.59 21.55 1.30
C GLN A 109 40.43 20.47 2.38
N THR A 110 39.21 20.25 2.88
CA THR A 110 38.93 19.25 3.90
C THR A 110 37.61 18.55 3.62
N ASP A 111 37.46 17.33 4.14
CA ASP A 111 36.23 16.55 4.04
C ASP A 111 35.01 17.31 4.58
N ALA A 112 35.18 18.04 5.69
CA ALA A 112 34.13 18.88 6.26
C ALA A 112 33.69 20.01 5.31
N LEU A 113 34.62 20.63 4.58
CA LEU A 113 34.28 21.67 3.60
C LEU A 113 33.58 21.07 2.36
N ILE A 114 33.99 19.87 1.91
CA ILE A 114 33.31 19.16 0.83
C ILE A 114 31.88 18.82 1.25
N ARG A 115 31.70 18.24 2.44
CA ARG A 115 30.40 17.90 3.04
C ARG A 115 29.48 19.12 3.11
N SER A 116 29.93 20.23 3.69
CA SER A 116 29.14 21.47 3.80
C SER A 116 28.80 22.10 2.44
N ALA A 117 29.60 21.84 1.39
CA ALA A 117 29.31 22.31 0.04
C ALA A 117 28.28 21.42 -0.69
N VAL A 118 28.28 20.12 -0.42
CA VAL A 118 27.44 19.12 -1.08
C VAL A 118 26.05 19.04 -0.42
N PHE A 119 25.99 18.94 0.91
CA PHE A 119 24.74 18.69 1.64
C PHE A 119 23.58 19.66 1.28
N PRO A 120 23.75 21.00 1.26
CA PRO A 120 22.65 21.92 0.98
C PRO A 120 22.05 21.78 -0.43
N ARG A 121 22.75 21.11 -1.35
CA ARG A 121 22.26 20.83 -2.72
C ARG A 121 21.52 19.52 -2.80
N LEU A 122 21.79 18.59 -1.88
CA LEU A 122 21.20 17.27 -1.82
C LEU A 122 20.10 17.14 -0.77
N SER A 123 19.91 18.09 0.14
CA SER A 123 18.98 17.98 1.29
C SER A 123 17.51 17.66 0.94
N GLY A 124 17.07 17.87 -0.31
CA GLY A 124 15.73 17.48 -0.78
C GLY A 124 15.64 16.07 -1.38
N VAL A 125 16.77 15.35 -1.44
CA VAL A 125 16.94 14.05 -2.11
C VAL A 125 17.84 13.08 -1.34
N LEU A 126 18.33 13.45 -0.15
CA LEU A 126 19.10 12.57 0.73
C LEU A 126 18.16 11.72 1.58
N GLY A 127 18.54 10.46 1.76
CA GLY A 127 18.05 9.61 2.84
C GLY A 127 18.99 9.65 4.05
N ASP A 128 18.52 9.12 5.19
CA ASP A 128 19.29 9.04 6.44
C ASP A 128 20.33 7.92 6.35
N LEU A 129 21.54 8.28 5.95
CA LEU A 129 22.67 7.36 5.81
C LEU A 129 23.34 7.11 7.16
N SER A 130 23.25 8.07 8.09
CA SER A 130 23.87 8.02 9.41
C SER A 130 23.09 7.18 10.44
N GLY A 131 21.80 6.94 10.20
CA GLY A 131 20.90 6.19 11.07
C GLY A 131 20.41 6.98 12.28
N ASN A 132 20.47 8.31 12.23
CA ASN A 132 20.13 9.20 13.36
C ASN A 132 18.66 9.71 13.32
N ASN A 133 17.86 9.25 12.35
CA ASN A 133 16.51 9.68 12.01
C ASN A 133 16.39 11.18 11.64
N ARG A 134 17.47 11.78 11.12
CA ARG A 134 17.52 13.14 10.62
C ARG A 134 18.19 13.14 9.25
N ILE A 135 17.84 14.12 8.43
CA ILE A 135 18.54 14.41 7.18
C ILE A 135 19.42 15.63 7.43
N ASP A 136 20.71 15.40 7.65
CA ASP A 136 21.70 16.43 7.98
C ASP A 136 23.07 16.19 7.28
N GLU A 137 24.08 16.99 7.63
CA GLU A 137 25.39 16.92 6.97
C GLU A 137 26.06 15.56 7.15
N ASP A 138 25.76 14.82 8.21
CA ASP A 138 26.37 13.51 8.48
C ASP A 138 25.89 12.42 7.51
N ASP A 139 24.84 12.69 6.72
CA ASP A 139 24.37 11.80 5.64
C ASP A 139 25.19 11.90 4.35
N VAL A 140 26.19 12.80 4.31
CA VAL A 140 27.17 12.90 3.23
C VAL A 140 28.53 12.44 3.75
N ILE A 141 28.86 11.19 3.46
CA ILE A 141 30.16 10.61 3.83
C ILE A 141 31.18 11.03 2.77
N VAL A 142 32.24 11.71 3.21
CA VAL A 142 33.34 12.13 2.36
C VAL A 142 34.61 11.46 2.87
N THR A 143 35.38 10.86 1.96
CA THR A 143 36.74 10.39 2.22
C THR A 143 37.64 10.96 1.15
N SER A 144 38.68 11.70 1.53
CA SER A 144 39.69 12.19 0.59
C SER A 144 41.10 11.78 0.98
N ASN A 145 41.96 11.58 -0.03
CA ASN A 145 43.38 11.35 0.15
C ASN A 145 44.16 12.35 -0.71
N SER A 146 44.73 13.35 -0.05
CA SER A 146 45.49 14.42 -0.70
C SER A 146 46.77 13.93 -1.37
N ALA A 147 47.33 12.79 -0.96
CA ALA A 147 48.56 12.26 -1.53
C ALA A 147 48.31 11.59 -2.89
N THR A 148 47.16 10.95 -3.07
CA THR A 148 46.80 10.24 -4.31
C THR A 148 45.83 11.02 -5.20
N GLY A 149 45.22 12.10 -4.67
CA GLY A 149 44.15 12.82 -5.34
C GLY A 149 42.83 12.03 -5.34
N ASP A 150 42.69 11.06 -4.43
CA ASP A 150 41.47 10.28 -4.33
C ASP A 150 40.41 11.05 -3.56
N LEU A 151 39.17 10.95 -4.03
CA LEU A 151 37.98 11.48 -3.40
C LEU A 151 36.88 10.43 -3.54
N ALA A 152 36.12 10.22 -2.47
CA ALA A 152 34.91 9.40 -2.44
C ALA A 152 33.83 10.19 -1.71
N ILE A 153 32.66 10.32 -2.33
CA ILE A 153 31.46 10.91 -1.74
C ILE A 153 30.39 9.83 -1.80
N THR A 154 29.95 9.36 -0.64
CA THR A 154 28.90 8.35 -0.50
C THR A 154 27.64 9.00 0.05
N VAL A 155 26.52 8.73 -0.62
CA VAL A 155 25.19 9.27 -0.28
C VAL A 155 24.12 8.21 -0.41
N LEU A 156 23.12 8.23 0.48
CA LEU A 156 21.85 7.55 0.28
C LEU A 156 20.90 8.53 -0.40
N LEU A 157 20.31 8.15 -1.54
CA LEU A 157 19.38 9.03 -2.25
C LEU A 157 17.96 8.53 -2.05
N GLU A 158 17.08 9.40 -1.58
CA GLU A 158 15.66 9.12 -1.41
C GLU A 158 14.84 10.35 -1.78
N LYS A 159 13.81 10.15 -2.60
CA LYS A 159 12.87 11.20 -2.96
C LYS A 159 11.46 10.66 -3.01
N THR A 160 10.61 11.22 -2.16
CA THR A 160 9.17 11.09 -2.29
C THR A 160 8.68 12.12 -3.31
N ILE A 161 8.02 11.65 -4.35
CA ILE A 161 7.28 12.50 -5.28
C ILE A 161 5.91 12.73 -4.64
N ALA A 162 5.55 14.00 -4.46
CA ALA A 162 4.34 14.40 -3.73
C ALA A 162 3.10 13.62 -4.21
N ASP A 163 2.23 13.28 -3.25
CA ASP A 163 1.01 12.53 -3.53
C ASP A 163 0.20 13.21 -4.63
N VAL A 164 -0.05 12.48 -5.72
CA VAL A 164 -0.96 12.96 -6.74
C VAL A 164 -2.37 12.57 -6.31
N LYS A 165 -3.13 13.61 -5.97
CA LYS A 165 -4.56 13.51 -5.68
C LYS A 165 -5.35 13.93 -6.90
N GLY A 166 -6.31 13.11 -7.32
CA GLY A 166 -7.49 13.63 -8.01
C GLY A 166 -7.50 13.56 -9.53
N ASN A 167 -7.21 12.41 -10.12
CA ASN A 167 -7.73 12.11 -11.46
C ASN A 167 -8.76 10.99 -11.39
N ASP A 168 -9.76 11.11 -12.25
CA ASP A 168 -10.73 10.06 -12.52
C ASP A 168 -9.99 8.78 -12.91
N PHE A 169 -10.20 7.73 -12.13
CA PHE A 169 -9.49 6.48 -12.26
C PHE A 169 -10.45 5.33 -12.60
N ASN A 170 -10.07 4.49 -13.58
CA ASN A 170 -10.81 3.30 -13.99
C ASN A 170 -10.28 2.07 -13.24
N PHE A 171 -10.97 1.66 -12.18
CA PHE A 171 -10.60 0.47 -11.42
C PHE A 171 -10.79 -0.81 -12.22
N ASP A 172 -9.74 -1.64 -12.24
CA ASP A 172 -9.72 -2.95 -12.89
C ASP A 172 -8.93 -3.92 -12.02
N LEU A 173 -9.44 -5.14 -11.85
CA LEU A 173 -8.76 -6.21 -11.11
C LEU A 173 -7.51 -6.72 -11.85
N GLY A 174 -7.39 -6.44 -13.15
CA GLY A 174 -6.29 -6.91 -13.99
C GLY A 174 -6.40 -8.39 -14.38
N LEU A 175 -7.51 -9.04 -14.02
CA LEU A 175 -7.75 -10.48 -14.23
C LEU A 175 -8.59 -10.72 -15.49
N PRO A 176 -7.98 -11.17 -16.60
CA PRO A 176 -8.75 -11.52 -17.79
C PRO A 176 -9.69 -12.69 -17.47
N GLY A 177 -10.97 -12.53 -17.80
CA GLY A 177 -11.98 -13.57 -17.61
C GLY A 177 -12.85 -13.42 -16.36
N VAL A 178 -12.48 -12.54 -15.42
CA VAL A 178 -13.42 -12.13 -14.37
C VAL A 178 -14.31 -11.04 -14.96
N PRO A 179 -15.64 -11.23 -15.06
CA PRO A 179 -16.52 -10.27 -15.71
C PRO A 179 -16.83 -9.09 -14.77
N PHE A 180 -15.81 -8.50 -14.16
CA PHE A 180 -15.92 -7.39 -13.22
C PHE A 180 -15.47 -6.10 -13.92
N SER A 181 -16.31 -5.08 -13.95
CA SER A 181 -16.01 -3.78 -14.54
C SER A 181 -16.53 -2.68 -13.62
N VAL A 182 -15.73 -1.63 -13.40
CA VAL A 182 -16.16 -0.47 -12.63
C VAL A 182 -16.30 0.73 -13.56
N THR A 183 -17.47 1.39 -13.50
CA THR A 183 -17.83 2.54 -14.31
C THR A 183 -17.72 3.85 -13.54
N SER A 184 -17.81 3.81 -12.21
CA SER A 184 -17.61 4.97 -11.35
C SER A 184 -16.16 5.42 -11.32
N LYS A 185 -15.95 6.73 -11.25
CA LYS A 185 -14.63 7.33 -11.06
C LYS A 185 -14.34 7.49 -9.58
N GLY A 186 -13.31 6.82 -9.07
CA GLY A 186 -12.85 6.96 -7.69
C GLY A 186 -11.76 8.01 -7.56
N GLN A 187 -11.58 8.56 -6.35
CA GLN A 187 -10.38 9.34 -6.03
C GLN A 187 -9.24 8.39 -5.71
N LEU A 188 -8.20 8.40 -6.54
CA LEU A 188 -6.97 7.66 -6.34
C LEU A 188 -5.95 8.56 -5.62
N ASN A 189 -5.36 8.04 -4.54
CA ASN A 189 -4.14 8.57 -3.96
C ASN A 189 -2.98 7.81 -4.57
N VAL A 190 -2.19 8.47 -5.43
CA VAL A 190 -0.96 7.89 -5.97
C VAL A 190 0.22 8.48 -5.21
N HIS A 191 1.02 7.60 -4.63
CA HIS A 191 2.28 7.91 -4.00
C HIS A 191 3.40 7.33 -4.88
N ALA A 192 4.42 8.12 -5.18
CA ALA A 192 5.59 7.63 -5.88
C ALA A 192 6.86 7.99 -5.13
N SER A 193 7.85 7.11 -5.15
CA SER A 193 9.15 7.36 -4.56
C SER A 193 10.26 6.75 -5.40
N ALA A 194 11.44 7.34 -5.31
CA ALA A 194 12.66 6.80 -5.88
C ALA A 194 13.73 6.76 -4.80
N SER A 195 14.45 5.65 -4.70
CA SER A 195 15.59 5.50 -3.81
C SER A 195 16.76 4.84 -4.51
N TYR A 196 17.97 5.17 -4.06
CA TYR A 196 19.23 4.60 -4.52
C TYR A 196 20.07 4.26 -3.30
N ASP A 197 20.28 2.98 -3.05
CA ASP A 197 21.09 2.52 -1.92
C ASP A 197 22.56 2.86 -2.15
N ARG A 198 23.09 3.75 -1.31
CA ARG A 198 24.51 4.11 -1.17
C ARG A 198 25.24 4.27 -2.51
N LEU A 199 24.99 5.36 -3.21
CA LEU A 199 25.80 5.76 -4.36
C LEU A 199 27.11 6.37 -3.87
N THR A 200 28.24 5.81 -4.29
CA THR A 200 29.56 6.42 -4.11
C THR A 200 30.06 6.94 -5.44
N PHE A 201 30.51 8.18 -5.49
CA PHE A 201 31.12 8.79 -6.66
C PHE A 201 32.32 9.63 -6.27
N GLY A 202 33.28 9.80 -7.18
CA GLY A 202 34.52 10.45 -6.81
C GLY A 202 35.60 10.41 -7.88
N LEU A 203 36.83 10.66 -7.44
CA LEU A 203 38.04 10.57 -8.26
C LEU A 203 38.96 9.49 -7.68
N ARG A 204 39.50 8.63 -8.53
CA ARG A 204 40.56 7.68 -8.15
C ARG A 204 41.72 7.89 -9.11
N ASN A 205 42.86 8.37 -8.61
CA ASN A 205 43.98 8.84 -9.44
C ASN A 205 43.52 9.86 -10.52
N ASN A 206 42.70 10.85 -10.15
CA ASN A 206 42.07 11.83 -11.05
C ASN A 206 41.15 11.25 -12.14
N VAL A 207 40.80 9.97 -12.09
CA VAL A 207 39.80 9.38 -12.98
C VAL A 207 38.47 9.31 -12.24
N PHE A 208 37.42 9.85 -12.86
CA PHE A 208 36.08 9.76 -12.32
C PHE A 208 35.63 8.29 -12.20
N TYR A 209 34.97 7.97 -11.09
CA TYR A 209 34.35 6.66 -10.90
C TYR A 209 33.01 6.80 -10.16
N THR A 210 32.16 5.81 -10.40
CA THR A 210 30.99 5.51 -9.58
C THR A 210 31.11 4.08 -9.09
N GLU A 211 30.74 3.86 -7.84
CA GLU A 211 30.66 2.53 -7.26
C GLU A 211 29.42 2.44 -6.36
N SER A 212 28.97 1.22 -6.16
CA SER A 212 27.94 0.91 -5.17
C SER A 212 28.47 -0.24 -4.32
N PRO A 213 27.99 -0.41 -3.06
CA PRO A 213 28.40 -1.52 -2.22
C PRO A 213 28.32 -2.85 -2.98
N GLY A 214 29.42 -3.60 -2.98
CA GLY A 214 29.55 -4.83 -3.76
C GLY A 214 28.47 -5.85 -3.41
N GLY A 215 27.59 -6.14 -4.36
CA GLY A 215 26.68 -7.30 -4.34
C GLY A 215 25.22 -7.03 -3.99
N VAL A 216 24.80 -5.81 -3.64
CA VAL A 216 23.42 -5.60 -3.15
C VAL A 216 22.80 -4.21 -3.37
N ALA A 217 23.55 -3.25 -3.91
CA ALA A 217 22.97 -1.92 -4.13
C ALA A 217 21.80 -1.99 -5.09
N THR A 218 20.68 -1.37 -4.70
CA THR A 218 19.48 -1.33 -5.51
C THR A 218 19.05 0.10 -5.76
N MET A 219 18.72 0.39 -7.01
CA MET A 219 17.83 1.50 -7.32
C MET A 219 16.41 0.98 -7.28
N GLN A 220 15.53 1.66 -6.55
CA GLN A 220 14.13 1.30 -6.44
C GLN A 220 13.25 2.49 -6.81
N ILE A 221 12.30 2.25 -7.69
CA ILE A 221 11.23 3.19 -8.04
C ILE A 221 9.94 2.55 -7.59
N SER A 222 9.27 3.14 -6.61
CA SER A 222 8.02 2.62 -6.05
C SER A 222 6.85 3.49 -6.46
N VAL A 223 5.75 2.84 -6.79
CA VAL A 223 4.45 3.44 -7.05
C VAL A 223 3.44 2.72 -6.16
N GLY A 224 2.93 3.45 -5.18
CA GLY A 224 1.77 3.07 -4.41
C GLY A 224 0.54 3.77 -4.97
N ALA A 225 -0.57 3.07 -5.09
CA ALA A 225 -1.85 3.67 -5.38
C ALA A 225 -2.91 3.08 -4.44
N SER A 226 -3.75 3.93 -3.87
CA SER A 226 -4.82 3.50 -2.97
C SER A 226 -6.08 4.31 -3.23
N LEU A 227 -7.24 3.68 -3.10
CA LEU A 227 -8.51 4.37 -3.28
C LEU A 227 -8.89 5.12 -2.00
N ALA A 228 -9.08 6.44 -2.13
CA ALA A 228 -9.54 7.30 -1.05
C ALA A 228 -11.07 7.16 -0.86
N ARG A 229 -11.51 6.00 -0.34
CA ARG A 229 -12.90 5.70 0.05
C ARG A 229 -14.01 5.88 -1.02
N PRO A 230 -13.92 5.28 -2.21
CA PRO A 230 -15.02 5.34 -3.14
C PRO A 230 -16.05 4.24 -2.85
N THR A 231 -17.31 4.62 -2.90
CA THR A 231 -18.34 3.74 -3.41
C THR A 231 -18.11 3.61 -4.91
N LEU A 232 -17.69 2.42 -5.35
CA LEU A 232 -17.54 2.09 -6.75
C LEU A 232 -18.87 1.56 -7.29
N VAL A 233 -19.24 1.95 -8.49
CA VAL A 233 -20.40 1.40 -9.21
C VAL A 233 -19.87 0.71 -10.44
N GLY A 234 -20.38 -0.49 -10.71
CA GLY A 234 -19.88 -1.34 -11.77
C GLY A 234 -20.81 -2.49 -12.11
N THR A 235 -20.27 -3.46 -12.82
CA THR A 235 -20.93 -4.72 -13.12
C THR A 235 -20.07 -5.92 -12.72
N LEU A 236 -20.72 -6.98 -12.26
CA LEU A 236 -20.14 -8.31 -12.11
C LEU A 236 -21.01 -9.29 -12.91
N GLY A 237 -20.50 -9.76 -14.05
CA GLY A 237 -21.31 -10.44 -15.06
C GLY A 237 -22.37 -9.48 -15.60
N PHE A 238 -23.64 -9.81 -15.33
CA PHE A 238 -24.79 -8.99 -15.69
C PHE A 238 -25.36 -8.21 -14.50
N PHE A 239 -24.83 -8.39 -13.29
CA PHE A 239 -25.31 -7.69 -12.09
C PHE A 239 -24.69 -6.31 -12.00
N GLN A 240 -25.52 -5.28 -11.81
CA GLN A 240 -25.03 -3.98 -11.35
C GLN A 240 -24.65 -4.09 -9.88
N ILE A 241 -23.44 -3.68 -9.56
CA ILE A 241 -22.89 -3.74 -8.21
C ILE A 241 -22.47 -2.36 -7.74
N GLU A 242 -22.70 -2.12 -6.47
CA GLU A 242 -22.06 -1.11 -5.66
C GLU A 242 -20.99 -1.81 -4.83
N ALA A 243 -19.74 -1.36 -4.93
CA ALA A 243 -18.61 -1.92 -4.21
C ALA A 243 -17.99 -0.85 -3.31
N SER A 244 -17.91 -1.11 -2.01
CA SER A 244 -17.27 -0.19 -1.06
C SER A 244 -16.15 -0.91 -0.30
N PRO A 245 -15.11 -0.21 0.19
CA PRO A 245 -14.10 -0.84 1.03
C PRO A 245 -14.74 -1.54 2.23
N ARG A 246 -14.37 -2.80 2.47
CA ARG A 246 -14.93 -3.54 3.61
C ARG A 246 -14.57 -2.83 4.93
N PRO A 247 -15.53 -2.60 5.84
CA PRO A 247 -15.22 -2.05 7.17
C PRO A 247 -14.19 -2.93 7.89
N GLY A 248 -13.09 -2.32 8.36
CA GLY A 248 -11.98 -3.04 8.98
C GLY A 248 -11.14 -3.91 8.03
N GLY A 249 -11.34 -3.81 6.71
CA GLY A 249 -10.55 -4.49 5.70
C GLY A 249 -9.29 -3.74 5.29
N SER A 250 -8.46 -4.38 4.44
CA SER A 250 -7.20 -3.81 3.93
C SER A 250 -7.39 -2.69 2.90
N GLY A 251 -8.64 -2.40 2.52
CA GLY A 251 -8.98 -1.42 1.50
C GLY A 251 -8.65 -1.89 0.09
N VAL A 252 -8.46 -0.94 -0.82
CA VAL A 252 -8.09 -1.21 -2.21
C VAL A 252 -6.84 -0.42 -2.55
N GLY A 253 -5.82 -1.12 -3.02
CA GLY A 253 -4.59 -0.49 -3.44
C GLY A 253 -3.60 -1.45 -4.08
N VAL A 254 -2.60 -0.86 -4.69
CA VAL A 254 -1.41 -1.54 -5.21
C VAL A 254 -0.19 -0.84 -4.66
N ASN A 255 0.80 -1.60 -4.25
CA ASN A 255 2.16 -1.12 -4.04
C ASN A 255 3.04 -1.92 -4.99
N ALA A 256 3.66 -1.25 -5.95
CA ALA A 256 4.53 -1.86 -6.94
C ALA A 256 5.85 -1.11 -6.99
N SER A 257 6.95 -1.85 -6.98
CA SER A 257 8.30 -1.32 -7.03
C SER A 257 9.06 -1.94 -8.19
N LEU A 258 9.56 -1.11 -9.08
CA LEU A 258 10.59 -1.48 -10.03
C LEU A 258 11.94 -1.39 -9.31
N VAL A 259 12.60 -2.52 -9.12
CA VAL A 259 13.90 -2.62 -8.47
C VAL A 259 14.94 -3.02 -9.50
N LEU A 260 16.04 -2.30 -9.56
CA LEU A 260 17.17 -2.55 -10.44
C LEU A 260 18.41 -2.80 -9.61
N SER A 261 19.23 -3.75 -10.04
CA SER A 261 20.56 -3.97 -9.47
C SER A 261 21.49 -2.86 -9.94
N ALA A 262 22.21 -2.24 -9.01
CA ALA A 262 23.09 -1.12 -9.26
C ALA A 262 24.57 -1.52 -9.13
N ASN A 263 25.39 -1.07 -10.08
CA ASN A 263 26.85 -1.08 -9.96
C ASN A 263 27.39 0.29 -10.41
N GLY A 264 27.68 1.16 -9.44
CA GLY A 264 27.98 2.56 -9.72
C GLY A 264 26.72 3.26 -10.16
N THR A 265 26.63 3.65 -11.42
CA THR A 265 25.46 4.24 -12.10
C THR A 265 24.85 3.32 -13.14
N ARG A 266 25.43 2.14 -13.34
CA ARG A 266 24.93 1.14 -14.28
C ARG A 266 23.81 0.34 -13.62
N LEU A 267 22.64 0.36 -14.25
CA LEU A 267 21.48 -0.41 -13.81
C LEU A 267 21.36 -1.71 -14.61
N SER A 268 20.95 -2.78 -13.95
CA SER A 268 20.72 -4.09 -14.57
C SER A 268 19.65 -4.87 -13.82
N ASN A 269 19.23 -5.99 -14.41
CA ASN A 269 18.27 -6.93 -13.79
C ASN A 269 17.02 -6.23 -13.21
N PRO A 270 16.22 -5.52 -14.04
CA PRO A 270 15.01 -4.90 -13.54
C PRO A 270 14.03 -5.99 -13.12
N ARG A 271 13.42 -5.81 -11.94
CA ARG A 271 12.40 -6.70 -11.40
C ARG A 271 11.24 -5.89 -10.84
N LEU A 272 10.02 -6.34 -11.09
CA LEU A 272 8.82 -5.82 -10.46
C LEU A 272 8.57 -6.59 -9.16
N GLN A 273 8.38 -5.85 -8.07
CA GLN A 273 8.07 -6.39 -6.75
C GLN A 273 6.86 -5.66 -6.20
N GLY A 274 6.09 -6.29 -5.30
CA GLY A 274 5.03 -5.59 -4.60
C GLY A 274 3.79 -6.44 -4.34
N ASN A 275 2.68 -5.78 -4.07
CA ASN A 275 1.41 -6.42 -3.77
C ASN A 275 0.24 -5.57 -4.27
N ALA A 276 -0.77 -6.21 -4.85
CA ALA A 276 -2.06 -5.60 -5.13
C ALA A 276 -3.15 -6.28 -4.31
N VAL A 277 -3.94 -5.47 -3.59
CA VAL A 277 -5.03 -5.93 -2.73
C VAL A 277 -6.30 -5.19 -3.08
N ALA A 278 -7.41 -5.91 -3.18
CA ALA A 278 -8.74 -5.33 -3.18
C ALA A 278 -9.63 -6.07 -2.19
N ASP A 279 -10.05 -5.39 -1.13
CA ASP A 279 -10.97 -5.90 -0.12
C ASP A 279 -12.26 -5.06 -0.14
N LEU A 280 -13.21 -5.52 -0.95
CA LEU A 280 -14.43 -4.81 -1.31
C LEU A 280 -15.66 -5.56 -0.81
N GLN A 281 -16.58 -4.85 -0.19
CA GLN A 281 -17.94 -5.31 0.00
C GLN A 281 -18.76 -4.97 -1.25
N LEU A 282 -19.22 -6.00 -1.94
CA LEU A 282 -20.11 -5.92 -3.08
C LEU A 282 -21.55 -6.01 -2.61
N GLN A 283 -22.41 -5.16 -3.16
CA GLN A 283 -23.86 -5.19 -2.98
C GLN A 283 -24.52 -4.87 -4.31
N THR A 284 -25.46 -5.69 -4.77
CA THR A 284 -26.24 -5.34 -5.97
C THR A 284 -27.30 -4.32 -5.63
N SER A 285 -27.39 -3.24 -6.41
CA SER A 285 -28.51 -2.31 -6.36
C SER A 285 -29.48 -2.62 -7.50
N LEU A 286 -30.40 -3.56 -7.29
CA LEU A 286 -31.56 -3.70 -8.17
C LEU A 286 -32.71 -2.86 -7.60
N THR A 287 -32.63 -1.55 -7.80
CA THR A 287 -33.73 -0.64 -7.44
C THR A 287 -34.66 -0.55 -8.66
N PRO A 288 -35.84 -1.19 -8.67
CA PRO A 288 -36.80 -0.91 -9.73
C PRO A 288 -37.17 0.57 -9.67
N GLY A 289 -37.18 1.23 -10.83
CA GLY A 289 -37.65 2.60 -10.93
C GLY A 289 -39.08 2.68 -10.43
N ASN A 290 -39.30 3.33 -9.28
CA ASN A 290 -40.61 3.57 -8.70
C ASN A 290 -41.51 4.26 -9.72
N ARG A 291 -42.49 3.54 -10.28
CA ARG A 291 -43.62 4.18 -10.96
C ARG A 291 -44.90 4.19 -10.13
N ASP A 292 -45.11 3.25 -9.20
CA ASP A 292 -46.41 3.10 -8.52
C ASP A 292 -46.35 2.80 -6.99
N GLY A 293 -45.40 3.35 -6.25
CA GLY A 293 -45.48 3.44 -4.77
C GLY A 293 -45.30 2.14 -3.96
N GLY A 294 -45.19 0.97 -4.60
CA GLY A 294 -44.78 -0.28 -3.96
C GLY A 294 -43.37 -0.69 -4.40
N GLN A 295 -42.39 -0.63 -3.50
CA GLN A 295 -41.05 -1.19 -3.78
C GLN A 295 -41.15 -2.72 -3.83
N ILE A 296 -41.27 -3.29 -5.03
CA ILE A 296 -40.98 -4.70 -5.23
C ILE A 296 -39.47 -4.86 -5.04
N GLY A 297 -39.05 -5.48 -3.95
CA GLY A 297 -37.65 -5.83 -3.78
C GLY A 297 -37.27 -6.95 -4.74
N LEU A 298 -36.41 -6.64 -5.69
CA LEU A 298 -35.78 -7.64 -6.54
C LEU A 298 -34.77 -8.45 -5.70
N PRO A 299 -34.41 -9.67 -6.15
CA PRO A 299 -33.32 -10.40 -5.54
C PRO A 299 -32.07 -9.53 -5.45
N ASN A 300 -31.37 -9.59 -4.32
CA ASN A 300 -30.12 -8.87 -4.14
C ASN A 300 -29.01 -9.86 -3.82
N PHE A 301 -27.77 -9.45 -4.05
CA PHE A 301 -26.59 -10.22 -3.78
C PHE A 301 -25.62 -9.35 -3.00
N LYS A 302 -25.05 -9.92 -1.95
CA LYS A 302 -24.01 -9.29 -1.14
C LYS A 302 -22.85 -10.26 -1.00
N ALA A 303 -21.62 -9.79 -1.18
CA ALA A 303 -20.43 -10.61 -0.99
C ALA A 303 -19.24 -9.71 -0.61
N ASN A 304 -18.21 -10.30 -0.02
CA ASN A 304 -16.93 -9.62 0.18
C ASN A 304 -15.94 -10.16 -0.86
N LEU A 305 -15.62 -9.34 -1.86
CA LEU A 305 -14.58 -9.62 -2.83
C LEU A 305 -13.22 -9.37 -2.19
N TYR A 306 -12.40 -10.41 -2.14
CA TYR A 306 -11.03 -10.35 -1.69
C TYR A 306 -10.09 -10.76 -2.84
N LEU A 307 -9.25 -9.83 -3.27
CA LEU A 307 -8.14 -10.05 -4.19
C LEU A 307 -6.83 -9.82 -3.44
N ASN A 308 -5.89 -10.75 -3.58
CA ASN A 308 -4.50 -10.59 -3.15
C ASN A 308 -3.57 -11.09 -4.27
N TRP A 309 -2.68 -10.23 -4.74
CA TRP A 309 -1.74 -10.56 -5.82
C TRP A 309 -0.33 -10.08 -5.48
N GLN A 310 0.53 -11.03 -5.15
CA GLN A 310 1.95 -10.78 -4.95
C GLN A 310 2.65 -10.60 -6.30
N LEU A 311 3.25 -9.43 -6.48
CA LEU A 311 4.01 -9.07 -7.68
C LEU A 311 5.48 -9.43 -7.44
N ALA A 312 6.04 -10.26 -8.29
CA ALA A 312 7.42 -10.74 -8.26
C ALA A 312 7.87 -11.16 -9.67
N GLY A 313 7.76 -10.24 -10.63
CA GLY A 313 8.04 -10.49 -12.05
C GLY A 313 9.42 -10.01 -12.49
N ALA A 314 10.04 -10.72 -13.42
CA ALA A 314 11.21 -10.18 -14.15
C ALA A 314 10.79 -9.04 -15.10
N HIS A 315 11.76 -8.23 -15.53
CA HIS A 315 11.54 -7.26 -16.61
C HIS A 315 10.95 -7.94 -17.86
N ASN A 316 9.95 -7.31 -18.48
CA ASN A 316 9.20 -7.83 -19.62
C ASN A 316 8.48 -9.16 -19.39
N ALA A 317 8.26 -9.55 -18.14
CA ALA A 317 7.40 -10.66 -17.82
C ALA A 317 6.00 -10.44 -18.42
N ALA A 318 5.47 -11.47 -19.08
CA ALA A 318 4.07 -11.51 -19.47
C ALA A 318 3.18 -11.39 -18.22
N ARG A 319 1.91 -10.97 -18.38
CA ARG A 319 0.99 -10.77 -17.25
C ARG A 319 0.90 -11.99 -16.32
N GLY A 320 0.87 -13.21 -16.89
CA GLY A 320 0.85 -14.46 -16.12
C GLY A 320 2.16 -14.80 -15.39
N SER A 321 3.22 -14.03 -15.62
CA SER A 321 4.54 -14.20 -15.01
C SER A 321 4.92 -13.00 -14.11
N LEU A 322 3.94 -12.17 -13.74
CA LEU A 322 4.14 -11.01 -12.85
C LEU A 322 4.37 -11.39 -11.38
N GLY A 323 4.43 -12.67 -11.03
CA GLY A 323 4.59 -13.15 -9.66
C GLY A 323 3.82 -14.44 -9.44
N SER A 324 3.26 -14.59 -8.24
CA SER A 324 2.37 -15.72 -7.95
C SER A 324 1.02 -15.54 -8.66
N ALA A 325 0.28 -16.64 -8.84
CA ALA A 325 -1.12 -16.55 -9.21
C ALA A 325 -1.88 -15.70 -8.16
N PRO A 326 -2.77 -14.80 -8.59
CA PRO A 326 -3.60 -14.02 -7.70
C PRO A 326 -4.60 -14.92 -6.98
N THR A 327 -4.85 -14.65 -5.69
CA THR A 327 -5.94 -15.27 -4.93
C THR A 327 -7.17 -14.39 -5.06
N LEU A 328 -8.24 -14.93 -5.63
CA LEU A 328 -9.52 -14.26 -5.78
C LEU A 328 -10.61 -15.03 -5.05
N GLU A 329 -11.23 -14.40 -4.06
CA GLU A 329 -12.26 -15.02 -3.24
C GLU A 329 -13.50 -14.12 -3.14
N LEU A 330 -14.68 -14.73 -3.18
CA LEU A 330 -15.93 -14.13 -2.75
C LEU A 330 -16.29 -14.74 -1.40
N ARG A 331 -16.14 -13.97 -0.33
CA ARG A 331 -16.42 -14.40 1.04
C ARG A 331 -17.80 -13.94 1.48
N ASN A 332 -18.43 -14.70 2.37
CA ASN A 332 -19.75 -14.39 2.94
C ASN A 332 -20.76 -14.03 1.84
N VAL A 333 -20.86 -14.90 0.85
CA VAL A 333 -21.81 -14.71 -0.25
C VAL A 333 -23.21 -14.89 0.31
N GLN A 334 -24.02 -13.85 0.17
CA GLN A 334 -25.40 -13.78 0.65
C GLN A 334 -26.31 -13.48 -0.53
N PHE A 335 -27.35 -14.30 -0.66
CA PHE A 335 -28.39 -14.10 -1.65
C PHE A 335 -29.67 -13.65 -0.97
N GLY A 336 -30.11 -12.44 -1.30
CA GLY A 336 -31.42 -11.91 -0.99
C GLY A 336 -32.42 -12.38 -2.02
N LEU A 337 -33.47 -13.10 -1.62
CA LEU A 337 -34.50 -13.59 -2.55
C LEU A 337 -35.53 -12.51 -2.95
N GLY A 338 -35.29 -11.27 -2.51
CA GLY A 338 -36.17 -10.13 -2.74
C GLY A 338 -37.48 -10.23 -1.95
N SER A 339 -38.38 -9.27 -2.15
CA SER A 339 -39.72 -9.31 -1.58
C SER A 339 -40.64 -10.27 -2.34
N TYR A 340 -40.24 -10.73 -3.53
CA TYR A 340 -41.03 -11.69 -4.32
C TYR A 340 -41.15 -13.04 -3.61
N LEU A 341 -40.04 -13.61 -3.13
CA LEU A 341 -40.16 -14.85 -2.38
C LEU A 341 -40.91 -14.61 -1.07
N SER A 342 -40.70 -13.49 -0.39
CA SER A 342 -41.50 -13.13 0.78
C SER A 342 -42.99 -13.02 0.44
N SER A 343 -43.39 -12.48 -0.71
CA SER A 343 -44.80 -12.38 -1.08
C SER A 343 -45.42 -13.71 -1.55
N VAL A 344 -44.62 -14.62 -2.10
CA VAL A 344 -45.06 -15.98 -2.48
C VAL A 344 -45.07 -16.94 -1.28
N MET A 345 -44.02 -16.89 -0.46
CA MET A 345 -43.86 -17.74 0.71
C MET A 345 -44.71 -17.26 1.87
N LYS A 346 -44.91 -15.95 2.07
CA LYS A 346 -45.71 -15.45 3.20
C LYS A 346 -47.12 -16.06 3.25
N PRO A 347 -47.90 -16.14 2.15
CA PRO A 347 -49.17 -16.86 2.16
C PRO A 347 -49.03 -18.35 2.53
N ILE A 348 -47.96 -19.02 2.09
CA ILE A 348 -47.70 -20.43 2.40
C ILE A 348 -47.33 -20.60 3.87
N THR A 349 -46.41 -19.78 4.39
CA THR A 349 -46.01 -19.77 5.80
C THR A 349 -47.15 -19.34 6.69
N ASP A 350 -47.96 -18.36 6.30
CA ASP A 350 -49.14 -17.92 7.06
C ASP A 350 -50.19 -19.03 7.13
N ASN A 351 -50.40 -19.78 6.03
CA ASN A 351 -51.28 -20.95 6.03
C ASN A 351 -50.69 -22.09 6.87
N LEU A 352 -49.40 -22.35 6.76
CA LEU A 352 -48.71 -23.35 7.57
C LEU A 352 -48.81 -22.98 9.07
N PHE A 353 -48.54 -21.73 9.43
CA PHE A 353 -48.70 -21.21 10.79
C PHE A 353 -50.16 -21.29 11.25
N ARG A 354 -51.17 -21.13 10.39
CA ARG A 354 -52.57 -21.38 10.77
C ARG A 354 -52.83 -22.84 11.15
N PHE A 355 -52.14 -23.80 10.52
CA PHE A 355 -52.23 -25.22 10.89
C PHE A 355 -51.39 -25.58 12.12
N ILE A 356 -50.22 -24.94 12.29
CA ILE A 356 -49.30 -25.22 13.40
C ILE A 356 -49.73 -24.50 14.69
N LYS A 357 -50.26 -23.28 14.61
CA LYS A 357 -50.61 -22.46 15.78
C LYS A 357 -51.59 -23.15 16.75
N PRO A 358 -52.60 -23.91 16.31
CA PRO A 358 -53.43 -24.72 17.21
C PRO A 358 -52.66 -25.86 17.91
N LEU A 359 -51.56 -26.32 17.33
CA LEU A 359 -50.67 -27.35 17.89
C LEU A 359 -49.56 -26.73 18.75
N GLN A 360 -49.41 -25.40 18.76
CA GLN A 360 -48.38 -24.70 19.52
C GLN A 360 -48.41 -25.04 21.02
N PRO A 361 -49.56 -25.17 21.71
CA PRO A 361 -49.58 -25.62 23.11
C PRO A 361 -49.04 -27.03 23.31
N VAL A 362 -49.15 -27.90 22.29
CA VAL A 362 -48.55 -29.23 22.34
C VAL A 362 -47.05 -29.10 22.14
N LEU A 363 -46.61 -28.37 21.11
CA LEU A 363 -45.20 -28.13 20.82
C LEU A 363 -44.46 -27.46 21.99
N ASP A 364 -45.06 -26.47 22.64
CA ASP A 364 -44.51 -25.78 23.82
C ASP A 364 -44.33 -26.77 24.99
N VAL A 365 -45.26 -27.73 25.16
CA VAL A 365 -45.11 -28.83 26.14
C VAL A 365 -44.05 -29.85 25.74
N LEU A 366 -43.74 -30.00 24.45
CA LEU A 366 -42.65 -30.86 23.98
C LEU A 366 -41.28 -30.16 24.07
N ASP A 367 -41.22 -28.83 23.94
CA ASP A 367 -39.99 -28.04 24.10
C ASP A 367 -39.69 -27.70 25.56
N ASP A 368 -40.71 -27.65 26.43
CA ASP A 368 -40.54 -27.45 27.86
C ASP A 368 -39.69 -28.60 28.46
N PRO A 369 -38.58 -28.29 29.17
CA PRO A 369 -37.78 -29.30 29.84
C PRO A 369 -38.65 -30.12 30.79
N ILE A 370 -38.68 -31.45 30.63
CA ILE A 370 -39.48 -32.31 31.52
C ILE A 370 -38.89 -32.23 32.94
N PRO A 371 -39.63 -31.72 33.94
CA PRO A 371 -39.12 -31.57 35.29
C PRO A 371 -38.71 -32.93 35.86
N GLY A 372 -37.47 -33.04 36.34
CA GLY A 372 -36.90 -34.24 36.96
C GLY A 372 -36.15 -35.20 36.01
N LEU A 373 -36.33 -35.10 34.68
CA LEU A 373 -35.50 -35.85 33.72
C LEU A 373 -34.28 -35.05 33.28
N SER A 374 -34.42 -33.73 33.10
CA SER A 374 -33.32 -32.84 32.74
C SER A 374 -32.20 -32.84 33.80
N ASP A 375 -32.55 -32.86 35.08
CA ASP A 375 -31.58 -32.93 36.19
C ASP A 375 -30.82 -34.27 36.20
N PHE A 376 -31.46 -35.35 35.73
CA PHE A 376 -30.86 -36.68 35.65
C PHE A 376 -29.92 -36.77 34.45
N THR A 377 -30.29 -36.27 33.28
CA THR A 377 -29.47 -36.30 32.06
C THR A 377 -28.26 -35.36 32.15
N GLU A 378 -28.40 -34.22 32.84
CA GLU A 378 -27.28 -33.35 33.18
C GLU A 378 -26.31 -34.05 34.16
N ALA A 379 -26.82 -34.80 35.15
CA ALA A 379 -26.00 -35.56 36.10
C ALA A 379 -25.23 -36.75 35.49
N VAL A 380 -25.71 -37.34 34.38
CA VAL A 380 -24.96 -38.36 33.60
C VAL A 380 -24.19 -37.79 32.40
N GLY A 381 -24.14 -36.46 32.24
CA GLY A 381 -23.33 -35.79 31.22
C GLY A 381 -23.87 -35.89 29.78
N ALA A 382 -25.17 -36.16 29.62
CA ALA A 382 -25.82 -36.32 28.32
C ALA A 382 -26.36 -35.00 27.71
N GLY A 383 -26.29 -33.89 28.44
CA GLY A 383 -26.79 -32.58 28.01
C GLY A 383 -28.31 -32.40 28.21
N GLU A 384 -28.81 -31.22 27.83
CA GLU A 384 -30.26 -30.90 27.85
C GLU A 384 -30.99 -31.83 26.87
N THR A 385 -31.77 -32.78 27.39
CA THR A 385 -32.62 -33.64 26.57
C THR A 385 -33.93 -32.93 26.25
N SER A 386 -34.00 -32.30 25.08
CA SER A 386 -35.27 -31.91 24.49
C SER A 386 -36.10 -33.16 24.13
N LEU A 387 -37.43 -33.04 24.10
CA LEU A 387 -38.28 -34.15 23.67
C LEU A 387 -38.01 -34.53 22.21
N GLU A 388 -37.51 -33.61 21.39
CA GLU A 388 -37.00 -33.89 20.04
C GLU A 388 -35.88 -34.94 20.04
N SER A 389 -34.91 -34.79 20.94
CA SER A 389 -33.82 -35.75 21.12
C SER A 389 -34.35 -37.11 21.59
N LEU A 390 -35.37 -37.09 22.45
CA LEU A 390 -36.04 -38.28 22.95
C LEU A 390 -36.86 -38.99 21.87
N ILE A 391 -37.56 -38.24 21.01
CA ILE A 391 -38.29 -38.76 19.85
C ILE A 391 -37.30 -39.37 18.87
N LYS A 392 -36.24 -38.64 18.47
CA LYS A 392 -35.18 -39.16 17.58
C LYS A 392 -34.54 -40.45 18.14
N PHE A 393 -34.37 -40.54 19.45
CA PHE A 393 -33.87 -41.75 20.13
C PHE A 393 -34.90 -42.90 20.15
N ALA A 394 -36.19 -42.60 20.36
CA ALA A 394 -37.25 -43.59 20.46
C ALA A 394 -37.75 -44.09 19.09
N THR A 395 -37.60 -43.31 18.01
CA THR A 395 -38.09 -43.63 16.66
C THR A 395 -37.76 -45.06 16.22
N PRO A 396 -36.54 -45.60 16.37
CA PRO A 396 -36.21 -46.97 15.94
C PRO A 396 -37.03 -48.06 16.64
N PHE A 397 -37.59 -47.76 17.82
CA PHE A 397 -38.34 -48.71 18.65
C PHE A 397 -39.86 -48.61 18.47
N LEU A 398 -40.34 -47.64 17.69
CA LEU A 398 -41.77 -47.45 17.41
C LEU A 398 -42.27 -48.41 16.32
N THR A 399 -43.58 -48.70 16.31
CA THR A 399 -44.23 -49.40 15.19
C THR A 399 -44.13 -48.57 13.90
N PRO A 400 -44.14 -49.17 12.71
CA PRO A 400 -43.94 -48.44 11.44
C PRO A 400 -44.84 -47.22 11.25
N ASP A 401 -46.11 -47.30 11.68
CA ASP A 401 -47.05 -46.17 11.58
C ASP A 401 -46.68 -45.01 12.52
N LEU A 402 -46.15 -45.31 13.71
CA LEU A 402 -45.68 -44.30 14.66
C LEU A 402 -44.32 -43.73 14.28
N GLN A 403 -43.47 -44.50 13.60
CA GLN A 403 -42.23 -43.98 13.01
C GLN A 403 -42.52 -42.92 11.94
N LEU A 404 -43.54 -43.14 11.12
CA LEU A 404 -43.97 -42.16 10.12
C LEU A 404 -44.40 -40.84 10.78
N VAL A 405 -45.17 -40.90 11.86
CA VAL A 405 -45.59 -39.73 12.62
C VAL A 405 -44.41 -39.04 13.30
N ALA A 406 -43.51 -39.80 13.93
CA ALA A 406 -42.32 -39.26 14.57
C ALA A 406 -41.40 -38.54 13.56
N ASN A 407 -41.14 -39.17 12.40
CA ASN A 407 -40.34 -38.58 11.34
C ASN A 407 -41.00 -37.34 10.72
N ALA A 408 -42.33 -37.34 10.58
CA ALA A 408 -43.05 -36.16 10.12
C ALA A 408 -42.89 -35.01 11.12
N ILE A 409 -43.05 -35.26 12.41
CA ILE A 409 -42.89 -34.25 13.47
C ILE A 409 -41.46 -33.69 13.48
N THR A 410 -40.42 -34.54 13.46
CA THR A 410 -39.03 -34.06 13.43
C THR A 410 -38.73 -33.26 12.17
N THR A 411 -39.25 -33.70 11.01
CA THR A 411 -39.10 -32.93 9.75
C THR A 411 -39.79 -31.58 9.84
N PHE A 412 -40.97 -31.49 10.46
CA PHE A 412 -41.66 -30.22 10.67
C PHE A 412 -40.90 -29.29 11.63
N ILE A 413 -40.30 -29.84 12.70
CA ILE A 413 -39.45 -29.08 13.64
C ILE A 413 -38.20 -28.58 12.92
N ASP A 414 -37.49 -29.45 12.18
CA ASP A 414 -36.29 -29.10 11.42
C ASP A 414 -36.59 -28.01 10.37
N VAL A 415 -37.71 -28.11 9.65
CA VAL A 415 -38.16 -27.08 8.69
C VAL A 415 -38.54 -25.78 9.41
N GLY A 416 -39.23 -25.87 10.55
CA GLY A 416 -39.60 -24.71 11.37
C GLY A 416 -38.38 -23.96 11.89
N GLN A 417 -37.40 -24.67 12.45
CA GLN A 417 -36.14 -24.11 12.92
C GLN A 417 -35.29 -23.56 11.76
N ALA A 418 -35.24 -24.25 10.61
CA ALA A 418 -34.58 -23.73 9.42
C ALA A 418 -35.21 -22.41 8.96
N VAL A 419 -36.55 -22.29 9.00
CA VAL A 419 -37.30 -21.06 8.68
C VAL A 419 -37.07 -19.96 9.72
N LEU A 420 -36.94 -20.30 11.01
CA LEU A 420 -36.70 -19.35 12.10
C LEU A 420 -35.23 -18.89 12.18
N SER A 421 -34.28 -19.72 11.74
CA SER A 421 -32.85 -19.38 11.64
C SER A 421 -32.56 -18.36 10.55
N ILE A 422 -33.56 -18.02 9.72
CA ILE A 422 -33.40 -17.05 8.68
C ILE A 422 -33.43 -15.65 9.28
N GLU A 423 -32.24 -15.09 9.46
CA GLU A 423 -32.01 -13.79 10.06
C GLU A 423 -32.72 -12.70 9.23
N SER A 424 -33.81 -12.15 9.77
CA SER A 424 -34.48 -11.00 9.17
C SER A 424 -33.66 -9.75 9.43
N ASP A 425 -33.21 -9.05 8.38
CA ASP A 425 -32.63 -7.71 8.48
C ASP A 425 -33.53 -6.85 9.39
N PRO A 426 -33.00 -6.10 10.38
CA PRO A 426 -33.75 -5.17 11.23
C PRO A 426 -34.62 -4.16 10.45
N ARG A 427 -34.36 -3.98 9.15
CA ARG A 427 -35.16 -3.14 8.22
C ARG A 427 -36.31 -3.89 7.53
N GLY A 428 -36.51 -5.17 7.85
CA GLY A 428 -37.78 -5.88 7.70
C GLY A 428 -38.24 -6.28 6.30
N SER A 429 -37.39 -6.27 5.27
CA SER A 429 -37.88 -6.46 3.89
C SER A 429 -37.33 -7.67 3.12
N TYR A 430 -36.19 -8.28 3.51
CA TYR A 430 -35.54 -9.30 2.68
C TYR A 430 -34.96 -10.46 3.49
N LEU A 431 -35.05 -11.66 2.90
CA LEU A 431 -34.47 -12.91 3.38
C LEU A 431 -33.05 -13.06 2.80
N LEU A 432 -32.00 -13.05 3.63
CA LEU A 432 -30.62 -13.28 3.19
C LEU A 432 -30.17 -14.70 3.52
N ILE A 433 -29.82 -15.49 2.51
CA ILE A 433 -29.23 -16.83 2.70
C ILE A 433 -27.72 -16.73 2.49
N ASN A 434 -26.94 -17.05 3.53
CA ASN A 434 -25.50 -17.20 3.42
C ASN A 434 -25.15 -18.54 2.78
N VAL A 435 -24.50 -18.52 1.63
CA VAL A 435 -24.08 -19.72 0.89
C VAL A 435 -22.59 -20.04 1.07
N GLY A 436 -21.90 -19.30 1.93
CA GLY A 436 -20.50 -19.53 2.29
C GLY A 436 -19.50 -18.73 1.45
N ASN A 437 -18.33 -19.32 1.22
CA ASN A 437 -17.21 -18.71 0.50
C ASN A 437 -16.97 -19.42 -0.82
N LEU A 438 -16.62 -18.66 -1.86
CA LEU A 438 -16.23 -19.16 -3.17
C LEU A 438 -14.80 -18.71 -3.46
N SER A 439 -13.92 -19.65 -3.81
CA SER A 439 -12.57 -19.38 -4.32
C SER A 439 -12.56 -19.62 -5.83
N LEU A 440 -11.94 -18.72 -6.58
CA LEU A 440 -11.80 -18.80 -8.04
C LEU A 440 -10.37 -19.17 -8.45
#